data_AF-A0A6N6ZT16-F1
#
_entry.id   AF-A0A6N6ZT16-F1
#
_cell.length_a   1.000
_cell.length_b   1.000
_cell.length_c   1.000
_cell.angle_alpha   90.00
_cell.angle_beta   90.00
_cell.angle_gamma   90.00
#
_symmetry.space_group_name_H-M   'P 1'
#
loop_
_entity.id
_entity.type
_entity.pdbx_description
1 polymer ?
#
loop_
_entity_poly.entity_id
_entity_poly.type
_entity_poly.pdbx_seq_one_letter_code
_entity_poly.pdbx_strand_id
1 'polypeptide(L)'
;MQSSRKWIQGALALVLLATATGALAGTTGTEFQSLYTWLTGLVQGYFGKAAAVAAIGLGALFSLARLNPIAILSGIGFAVFLQYAPTIASGILTATI
;
A
#
# COMPACT_ATOMS: atom_id res chain seq x y z
N MET A 1 -2.20 51.15 -25.81
CA MET A 1 -1.27 50.39 -24.94
C MET A 1 -1.91 49.23 -24.16
N GLN A 2 -3.24 49.05 -24.15
CA GLN A 2 -3.88 47.93 -23.43
C GLN A 2 -3.96 46.61 -24.24
N SER A 3 -3.99 46.65 -25.58
CA SER A 3 -4.08 45.42 -26.39
C SER A 3 -2.81 44.57 -26.30
N SER A 4 -1.63 45.19 -26.31
CA SER A 4 -0.34 44.49 -26.22
C SER A 4 -0.16 43.73 -24.91
N ARG A 5 -0.71 44.22 -23.79
CA ARG A 5 -0.66 43.53 -22.49
C ARG A 5 -1.49 42.25 -22.46
N LYS A 6 -2.64 42.23 -23.13
CA LYS A 6 -3.54 41.05 -23.18
C LYS A 6 -2.91 39.88 -23.94
N TRP A 7 -2.21 40.16 -25.03
CA TRP A 7 -1.47 39.14 -25.80
C TRP A 7 -0.29 38.55 -25.02
N ILE A 8 0.44 39.39 -24.28
CA ILE A 8 1.52 38.93 -23.41
C ILE A 8 0.97 38.04 -22.29
N GLN A 9 -0.15 38.40 -21.66
CA GLN A 9 -0.80 37.58 -20.64
C GLN A 9 -1.29 36.24 -21.18
N GLY A 10 -1.87 36.22 -22.39
CA GLY A 10 -2.30 34.99 -23.06
C GLY A 10 -1.13 34.07 -23.41
N ALA A 11 -0.03 34.62 -23.92
CA ALA A 11 1.18 33.86 -24.20
C ALA A 11 1.82 33.30 -22.91
N LEU A 12 1.85 34.08 -21.83
CA LEU A 12 2.37 33.65 -20.54
C LEU A 12 1.53 32.50 -19.94
N ALA A 13 0.20 32.60 -20.04
CA ALA A 13 -0.71 31.54 -19.62
C ALA A 13 -0.48 30.25 -20.42
N LEU A 14 -0.35 30.35 -21.75
CA LEU A 14 -0.10 29.20 -22.62
C LEU A 14 1.24 28.51 -22.29
N VAL A 15 2.29 29.30 -22.02
CA VAL A 15 3.60 28.77 -21.59
C VAL A 15 3.47 28.05 -20.25
N LEU A 16 2.79 28.65 -19.27
CA LEU A 16 2.59 28.02 -17.96
C LEU A 16 1.79 26.72 -18.03
N LEU A 17 0.79 26.64 -18.91
CA LEU A 17 0.04 25.42 -19.20
C LEU A 17 0.89 24.37 -19.94
N ALA A 18 1.76 24.78 -20.86
CA ALA A 18 2.65 23.88 -21.58
C ALA A 18 3.82 23.36 -20.71
N THR A 19 4.24 24.12 -19.69
CA THR A 19 5.27 23.73 -18.72
C THR A 19 4.70 23.09 -17.46
N ALA A 20 3.38 22.93 -17.36
CA ALA A 20 2.77 22.14 -16.31
C ALA A 20 3.09 20.66 -16.56
N THR A 21 4.31 20.27 -16.23
CA THR A 21 4.67 18.86 -16.11
C THR A 21 3.76 18.29 -15.05
N GLY A 22 2.82 17.42 -15.45
CA GLY A 22 2.03 16.65 -14.50
C GLY A 22 3.00 16.00 -13.51
N ALA A 23 2.71 16.13 -12.22
CA ALA A 23 3.40 15.34 -11.22
C ALA A 23 3.03 13.88 -11.50
N LEU A 24 3.83 13.24 -12.36
CA LEU A 24 3.81 11.80 -12.57
C LEU A 24 4.32 11.20 -11.26
N ALA A 25 3.39 10.93 -10.34
CA ALA A 25 3.65 10.02 -9.24
C ALA A 25 4.09 8.70 -9.88
N GLY A 26 5.41 8.48 -9.93
CA GLY A 26 6.02 7.41 -10.71
C GLY A 26 5.61 6.04 -10.17
N THR A 27 4.62 5.41 -10.80
CA THR A 27 4.29 3.98 -10.60
C THR A 27 5.24 3.06 -11.35
N THR A 28 6.18 3.62 -12.13
CA THR A 28 7.16 2.95 -13.00
C THR A 28 8.60 3.02 -12.50
N GLY A 29 8.86 3.62 -11.34
CA GLY A 29 10.21 3.71 -10.76
C GLY A 29 10.71 2.37 -10.23
N THR A 30 11.87 1.91 -10.70
CA THR A 30 12.51 0.66 -10.23
C THR A 30 13.19 0.80 -8.87
N GLU A 31 13.37 2.03 -8.39
CA GLU A 31 14.15 2.37 -7.19
C GLU A 31 13.63 1.66 -5.93
N PHE A 32 12.32 1.46 -5.81
CA PHE A 32 11.70 0.77 -4.68
C PHE A 32 11.21 -0.64 -5.02
N GLN A 33 11.43 -1.11 -6.25
CA GLN A 33 10.95 -2.42 -6.70
C GLN A 33 11.61 -3.57 -5.94
N SER A 34 12.92 -3.48 -5.68
CA SER A 34 13.66 -4.50 -4.92
C SER A 34 13.18 -4.59 -3.47
N LEU A 35 12.96 -3.43 -2.83
CA LEU A 35 12.41 -3.37 -1.47
C LEU A 35 10.98 -3.93 -1.42
N TYR A 36 10.13 -3.54 -2.37
CA TYR A 36 8.77 -4.06 -2.51
C TYR A 36 8.76 -5.59 -2.66
N THR A 37 9.62 -6.12 -3.55
CA THR A 37 9.72 -7.57 -3.80
C THR A 37 10.20 -8.32 -2.56
N TRP A 38 11.17 -7.77 -1.82
CA TRP A 38 11.64 -8.38 -0.58
C TRP A 38 10.55 -8.40 0.51
N LEU A 39 9.87 -7.27 0.74
CA LEU A 39 8.79 -7.18 1.73
C LEU A 39 7.61 -8.09 1.38
N THR A 40 7.17 -8.08 0.12
CA THR A 40 6.09 -8.96 -0.35
C THR A 40 6.48 -10.43 -0.25
N GLY A 41 7.73 -10.77 -0.57
CA GLY A 41 8.27 -12.11 -0.39
C GLY A 41 8.27 -12.58 1.07
N LEU A 42 8.54 -11.69 2.04
CA LEU A 42 8.43 -12.02 3.46
C LEU A 42 6.99 -12.31 3.87
N VAL A 43 6.05 -11.42 3.51
CA VAL A 43 4.65 -11.53 3.94
C VAL A 43 3.92 -12.69 3.23
N GLN A 44 4.17 -12.91 1.94
CA GLN A 44 3.49 -13.95 1.15
C GLN A 44 4.24 -15.29 1.16
N GLY A 45 5.52 -15.29 1.53
CA GLY A 45 6.37 -16.47 1.57
C GLY A 45 6.22 -17.32 2.82
N TYR A 46 7.20 -18.20 3.07
CA TYR A 46 7.19 -19.11 4.21
C TYR A 46 7.23 -18.38 5.56
N PHE A 47 7.82 -17.20 5.63
CA PHE A 47 7.83 -16.40 6.85
C PHE A 47 6.41 -15.99 7.26
N GLY A 48 5.62 -15.38 6.38
CA GLY A 48 4.23 -15.02 6.68
C GLY A 48 3.36 -16.22 7.02
N LYS A 49 3.56 -17.35 6.35
CA LYS A 49 2.88 -18.62 6.70
C LYS A 49 3.24 -19.11 8.09
N ALA A 50 4.52 -19.09 8.45
CA ALA A 50 4.99 -19.49 9.77
C ALA A 50 4.45 -18.54 10.86
N ALA A 51 4.43 -17.22 10.60
CA ALA A 51 3.88 -16.22 11.50
C ALA A 51 2.37 -16.42 11.72
N ALA A 52 1.61 -16.73 10.67
CA ALA A 52 0.17 -17.02 10.77
C ALA A 52 -0.10 -18.26 11.63
N VAL A 53 0.65 -19.35 11.40
CA VAL A 53 0.53 -20.58 12.20
C VAL A 53 0.93 -20.33 13.65
N ALA A 54 2.00 -19.58 13.89
CA ALA A 54 2.44 -19.23 15.23
C ALA A 54 1.40 -18.38 15.97
N ALA A 55 0.78 -17.40 15.30
CA ALA A 55 -0.27 -16.56 15.90
C ALA A 55 -1.50 -17.38 16.31
N ILE A 56 -1.95 -18.31 15.45
CA ILE A 56 -3.04 -19.23 15.77
C ILE A 56 -2.65 -20.15 16.94
N GLY A 57 -1.44 -20.71 16.91
CA GLY A 57 -0.92 -21.58 17.96
C GLY A 57 -0.83 -20.87 19.31
N LEU A 58 -0.27 -19.66 19.36
CA LEU A 58 -0.22 -18.85 20.57
C LEU A 58 -1.62 -18.48 21.05
N GLY A 59 -2.52 -18.08 20.14
CA GLY A 59 -3.93 -17.82 20.47
C GLY A 59 -4.62 -19.04 21.08
N ALA A 60 -4.36 -20.24 20.55
CA ALA A 60 -4.87 -21.50 21.09
C ALA A 60 -4.31 -21.79 22.49
N LEU A 61 -3.02 -21.59 22.72
CA LEU A 61 -2.40 -21.77 24.05
C LEU A 61 -3.02 -20.83 25.09
N PHE A 62 -3.21 -19.55 24.76
CA PHE A 62 -3.88 -18.60 25.65
C PHE A 62 -5.37 -18.92 25.84
N SER A 63 -6.05 -19.41 24.80
CA SER A 63 -7.44 -19.85 24.87
C SER A 63 -7.62 -21.01 25.84
N LEU A 64 -6.69 -21.96 25.85
CA LEU A 64 -6.66 -23.07 26.81
C LEU A 64 -6.38 -22.58 28.23
N ALA A 65 -5.39 -21.69 28.39
CA ALA A 65 -5.02 -21.16 29.70
C ALA A 65 -6.16 -20.38 30.39
N ARG A 66 -7.04 -19.75 29.61
CA ARG A 66 -8.15 -18.92 30.13
C ARG A 66 -9.54 -19.51 29.93
N LEU A 67 -9.63 -20.72 29.35
CA LEU A 67 -10.88 -21.38 28.96
C LEU A 67 -11.83 -20.45 28.16
N ASN A 68 -11.27 -19.57 27.34
CA ASN A 68 -12.01 -18.56 26.60
C ASN A 68 -11.62 -18.59 25.11
N PRO A 69 -12.55 -18.90 24.19
CA PRO A 69 -12.27 -19.04 22.75
C PRO A 69 -11.89 -17.72 22.05
N ILE A 70 -12.09 -16.57 22.66
CA ILE A 70 -11.79 -15.27 22.03
C ILE A 70 -10.30 -15.16 21.66
N ALA A 71 -9.39 -15.75 22.45
CA ALA A 71 -7.96 -15.67 22.19
C ALA A 71 -7.51 -16.45 20.94
N ILE A 72 -8.14 -17.59 20.62
CA ILE A 72 -7.83 -18.31 19.38
C ILE A 72 -8.47 -17.63 18.18
N LEU A 73 -9.67 -17.07 18.35
CA LEU A 73 -10.35 -16.31 17.30
C LEU A 73 -9.56 -15.07 16.87
N SER A 74 -8.89 -14.38 17.80
CA SER A 74 -8.02 -13.26 17.44
C SER A 74 -6.78 -13.70 16.65
N GLY A 75 -6.18 -14.85 16.99
CA GLY A 75 -5.07 -15.45 16.22
C GLY A 75 -5.48 -15.84 14.81
N ILE A 76 -6.66 -16.43 14.65
CA ILE A 76 -7.25 -16.74 13.33
C ILE A 76 -7.54 -15.45 12.56
N GLY A 77 -8.13 -14.44 13.21
CA GLY A 77 -8.38 -13.14 12.62
C GLY A 77 -7.10 -12.50 12.08
N PHE A 78 -6.01 -12.51 12.86
CA PHE A 78 -4.71 -12.04 12.42
C PHE A 78 -4.20 -12.78 11.19
N ALA A 79 -4.28 -14.12 11.16
CA ALA A 79 -3.86 -14.92 10.01
C ALA A 79 -4.66 -14.58 8.74
N VAL A 80 -5.98 -14.38 8.88
CA VAL A 80 -6.85 -13.94 7.78
C VAL A 80 -6.43 -12.55 7.28
N PHE A 81 -6.19 -11.59 8.19
CA PHE A 81 -5.71 -10.27 7.79
C PHE A 81 -4.35 -10.33 7.10
N LEU A 82 -3.41 -11.14 7.59
CA LEU A 82 -2.09 -11.30 6.98
C LEU A 82 -2.20 -11.86 5.55
N GLN A 83 -3.14 -12.79 5.31
CA GLN A 83 -3.41 -13.35 3.99
C GLN A 83 -3.96 -12.30 2.99
N TYR A 84 -4.87 -11.44 3.43
CA TYR A 84 -5.54 -10.47 2.54
C TYR A 84 -4.89 -9.09 2.49
N ALA A 85 -4.05 -8.75 3.46
CA ALA A 85 -3.38 -7.46 3.55
C ALA A 85 -2.60 -7.08 2.29
N PRO A 86 -1.84 -7.98 1.63
CA PRO A 86 -1.13 -7.64 0.39
C PRO A 86 -2.08 -7.20 -0.73
N THR A 87 -3.18 -7.94 -0.94
CA THR A 87 -4.16 -7.66 -1.99
C THR A 87 -4.93 -6.36 -1.72
N ILE A 88 -5.29 -6.10 -0.46
CA ILE A 88 -5.95 -4.85 -0.07
C ILE A 88 -5.00 -3.66 -0.26
N ALA A 89 -3.76 -3.78 0.21
CA ALA A 89 -2.76 -2.74 0.07
C ALA A 89 -2.47 -2.42 -1.40
N SER A 90 -2.26 -3.43 -2.25
CA SER A 90 -2.07 -3.21 -3.68
C SER A 90 -3.30 -2.57 -4.32
N GLY A 91 -4.51 -3.02 -3.97
CA GLY A 91 -5.76 -2.50 -4.54
C GLY A 91 -5.99 -1.02 -4.25
N ILE A 92 -5.70 -0.56 -3.02
CA ILE A 92 -5.83 0.86 -2.64
C ILE A 92 -4.78 1.72 -3.36
N LEU A 93 -3.53 1.26 -3.37
CA LEU A 93 -2.41 2.01 -3.91
C LEU A 93 -2.44 2.13 -5.45
N THR A 94 -3.00 1.15 -6.15
CA THR A 94 -3.20 1.23 -7.61
C THR A 94 -4.48 1.94 -8.03
N ALA A 95 -5.47 2.07 -7.14
CA ALA A 95 -6.73 2.75 -7.44
C ALA A 95 -6.63 4.28 -7.41
N THR A 96 -5.47 4.84 -7.06
CA THR A 96 -5.21 6.29 -7.09
C THR A 96 -4.32 6.63 -8.29
N ILE A 97 -4.93 6.65 -9.48
CA ILE A 97 -4.42 7.29 -10.70
C ILE A 97 -5.56 8.00 -11.39
#